data_AF-A0A1R0ZTX9-F1
#
_entry.id   AF-A0A1R0ZTX9-F1
#
_cell.length_a   1.000
_cell.length_b   1.000
_cell.length_c   1.000
_cell.angle_alpha   90.00
_cell.angle_beta   90.00
_cell.angle_gamma   90.00
#
_symmetry.space_group_name_H-M   'P 1'
#
loop_
_entity.id
_entity.type
_entity.pdbx_description
1 polymer ?
#
loop_
_entity_poly.entity_id
_entity_poly.type
_entity_poly.pdbx_seq_one_letter_code
_entity_poly.pdbx_strand_id
1 'polypeptide(L)'
;MTNEELEFEEPEIIYIPDEEGNEEEFEVIMKFEVDGSDQKYMMVVPLHGENDEEDEVYAFRYEEEGDDLKLYTIEDEEEWNMVEETFNTLLGEMEEEN
;
A
#
# COMPACT_ATOMS: atom_id res chain seq x y z
N MET A 1 19.84 -16.68 -19.56
CA MET A 1 20.51 -16.18 -18.34
C MET A 1 19.37 -15.63 -17.51
N THR A 2 19.10 -16.28 -16.39
CA THR A 2 18.01 -15.98 -15.46
C THR A 2 18.16 -14.53 -15.00
N ASN A 3 17.17 -13.69 -15.31
CA ASN A 3 17.07 -12.34 -14.76
C ASN A 3 16.49 -12.49 -13.34
N GLU A 4 17.32 -13.01 -12.46
CA GLU A 4 17.12 -13.00 -11.01
C GLU A 4 17.87 -11.76 -10.49
N GLU A 5 17.43 -10.58 -10.95
CA GLU A 5 17.71 -9.33 -10.27
C GLU A 5 16.60 -9.20 -9.24
N LEU A 6 16.94 -9.50 -7.98
CA LEU A 6 16.23 -8.95 -6.83
C LEU A 6 16.32 -7.43 -6.98
N GLU A 7 15.30 -6.83 -7.61
CA GLU A 7 15.10 -5.39 -7.70
C GLU A 7 14.84 -4.89 -6.28
N PHE A 8 15.90 -4.38 -5.63
CA PHE A 8 15.76 -3.55 -4.45
C PHE A 8 14.97 -2.29 -4.82
N GLU A 9 13.65 -2.39 -4.65
CA GLU A 9 12.72 -1.36 -4.16
C GLU A 9 13.16 0.09 -4.43
N GLU A 10 12.92 0.58 -5.66
CA GLU A 10 12.65 2.02 -5.78
C GLU A 10 11.34 2.28 -5.04
N PRO A 11 11.25 3.32 -4.17
CA PRO A 11 9.99 3.67 -3.54
C PRO A 11 8.93 3.86 -4.63
N GLU A 12 7.91 3.01 -4.63
CA GLU A 12 6.86 3.04 -5.65
C GLU A 12 5.92 4.19 -5.28
N ILE A 13 6.17 5.36 -5.86
CA ILE A 13 5.34 6.55 -5.64
C ILE A 13 4.14 6.50 -6.58
N ILE A 14 2.94 6.52 -6.02
CA ILE A 14 1.70 6.62 -6.77
C ILE A 14 1.02 7.97 -6.53
N TYR A 15 0.28 8.43 -7.54
CA TYR A 15 -0.49 9.66 -7.49
C TYR A 15 -1.96 9.29 -7.33
N ILE A 16 -2.54 9.60 -6.18
CA ILE A 16 -3.95 9.32 -5.90
C ILE A 16 -4.70 10.66 -5.91
N PRO A 17 -5.75 10.82 -6.74
CA PRO A 17 -6.61 12.00 -6.66
C PRO A 17 -7.46 11.95 -5.39
N ASP A 18 -7.43 13.02 -4.61
CA ASP A 18 -8.27 13.18 -3.42
C ASP A 18 -9.74 13.50 -3.79
N GLU A 19 -10.62 13.65 -2.80
CA GLU A 19 -12.05 13.99 -3.02
C GLU A 19 -12.25 15.36 -3.72
N GLU A 20 -11.30 16.28 -3.58
CA GLU A 20 -11.25 17.57 -4.27
C GLU A 20 -10.62 17.49 -5.67
N GLY A 21 -10.03 16.34 -6.04
CA GLY A 21 -9.41 16.09 -7.32
C GLY A 21 -7.98 16.61 -7.45
N ASN A 22 -7.30 16.91 -6.35
CA ASN A 22 -5.86 17.17 -6.34
C ASN A 22 -5.11 15.84 -6.28
N GLU A 23 -4.01 15.76 -7.02
CA GLU A 23 -3.14 14.59 -7.01
C GLU A 23 -2.22 14.68 -5.79
N GLU A 24 -2.39 13.75 -4.84
CA GLU A 24 -1.50 13.62 -3.68
C GLU A 24 -0.50 12.47 -3.94
N GLU A 25 0.74 12.71 -3.52
CA GLU A 25 1.87 11.79 -3.70
C GLU A 25 1.94 10.82 -2.53
N PHE A 26 1.83 9.53 -2.83
CA PHE A 26 1.84 8.45 -1.86
C PHE A 26 2.95 7.47 -2.15
N GLU A 27 3.74 7.08 -1.16
CA GLU A 27 4.76 6.04 -1.27
C GLU A 27 4.17 4.70 -0.87
N VAL A 28 4.22 3.72 -1.78
CA VAL A 28 3.82 2.34 -1.51
C VAL A 28 4.87 1.68 -0.64
N ILE A 29 4.48 1.40 0.60
CA ILE A 29 5.28 0.63 1.54
C ILE A 29 5.18 -0.86 1.22
N MET A 30 3.99 -1.32 0.84
CA MET A 30 3.74 -2.74 0.60
C MET A 30 2.49 -2.99 -0.23
N LYS A 31 2.47 -4.09 -1.00
CA LYS A 31 1.27 -4.60 -1.69
C LYS A 31 1.14 -6.10 -1.49
N PHE A 32 -0.07 -6.57 -1.23
CA PHE A 32 -0.38 -7.99 -1.05
C PHE A 32 -1.76 -8.32 -1.60
N GLU A 33 -1.99 -9.60 -1.88
CA GLU A 33 -3.26 -10.11 -2.39
C GLU A 33 -3.86 -11.02 -1.32
N VAL A 34 -5.16 -10.87 -1.02
CA VAL A 34 -5.80 -11.74 -0.01
C VAL A 34 -6.16 -13.08 -0.66
N ASP A 35 -5.54 -14.15 -0.16
CA ASP A 35 -5.70 -15.52 -0.66
C ASP A 35 -7.17 -15.95 -0.63
N GLY A 36 -7.72 -16.27 -1.81
CA GLY A 36 -9.14 -16.62 -1.99
C GLY A 36 -10.03 -15.47 -2.48
N SER A 37 -9.47 -14.29 -2.75
CA SER A 37 -10.15 -13.18 -3.44
C SER A 37 -9.27 -12.64 -4.57
N ASP A 38 -9.89 -12.05 -5.60
CA ASP A 38 -9.19 -11.22 -6.60
C ASP A 38 -8.93 -9.78 -6.06
N GLN A 39 -9.04 -9.58 -4.74
CA GLN A 39 -8.87 -8.27 -4.12
C GLN A 39 -7.40 -8.07 -3.73
N LYS A 40 -6.84 -6.98 -4.24
CA LYS A 40 -5.45 -6.60 -4.00
C LYS A 40 -5.42 -5.42 -3.05
N TYR A 41 -4.49 -5.43 -2.12
CA TYR A 41 -4.36 -4.44 -1.06
C TYR A 41 -2.97 -3.80 -1.14
N MET A 42 -2.90 -2.51 -0.87
CA MET A 42 -1.67 -1.75 -0.83
C MET A 42 -1.67 -0.78 0.33
N MET A 43 -0.52 -0.64 0.96
CA MET A 43 -0.29 0.28 2.06
C MET A 43 0.61 1.40 1.57
N VAL A 44 0.17 2.62 1.82
CA VAL A 44 0.83 3.82 1.35
C VAL A 44 0.98 4.85 2.46
N VAL A 45 2.00 5.69 2.36
CA VAL A 45 2.20 6.85 3.24
C VAL A 45 2.28 8.13 2.40
N PRO A 46 1.71 9.25 2.85
CA PRO A 46 1.78 10.50 2.11
C PRO A 46 3.22 11.04 2.12
N LEU A 47 3.79 11.34 0.95
CA LEU A 47 5.14 11.88 0.84
C LEU A 47 5.25 13.37 1.22
N HIS A 48 4.14 14.09 1.14
CA HIS A 48 4.05 15.53 1.39
C HIS A 48 2.97 15.84 2.45
N GLY A 49 3.00 15.14 3.57
CA GLY A 49 2.20 15.52 4.75
C GLY A 49 2.68 16.85 5.32
N GLU A 50 1.87 17.91 5.23
CA GLU A 50 2.14 19.20 5.89
C GLU A 50 2.11 19.13 7.44
N ASN A 51 1.84 17.96 8.05
CA ASN A 51 1.74 17.80 9.49
C ASN A 51 2.84 16.90 10.06
N ASP A 52 3.77 17.57 10.76
CA ASP A 52 4.97 17.11 11.45
C ASP A 52 4.72 16.11 12.61
N GLU A 53 3.56 15.43 12.69
CA GLU A 53 3.19 14.70 13.91
C GLU A 53 3.00 13.19 13.77
N GLU A 54 2.50 12.63 12.66
CA GLU A 54 2.39 11.16 12.50
C GLU A 54 2.48 10.79 11.02
N ASP A 55 3.43 9.93 10.62
CA ASP A 55 3.44 9.26 9.31
C ASP A 55 2.23 8.32 9.25
N GLU A 56 1.05 8.87 8.93
CA GLU A 56 -0.20 8.13 8.90
C GLU A 56 -0.21 7.19 7.70
N VAL A 57 -0.23 5.88 7.98
CA VAL A 57 -0.29 4.84 6.96
C VAL A 57 -1.72 4.68 6.50
N TYR A 58 -1.95 4.69 5.20
CA TYR A 58 -3.24 4.43 4.57
C TYR A 58 -3.23 3.09 3.88
N ALA A 59 -4.33 2.33 4.01
CA ALA A 59 -4.54 1.10 3.26
C ALA A 59 -5.63 1.29 2.21
N PHE A 60 -5.29 0.95 0.97
CA PHE A 60 -6.19 0.96 -0.16
C PHE A 60 -6.31 -0.43 -0.75
N ARG A 61 -7.52 -0.79 -1.15
CA ARG A 61 -7.78 -1.96 -1.97
C ARG A 61 -7.85 -1.53 -3.42
N TYR A 62 -7.10 -2.17 -4.30
CA TYR A 62 -7.15 -1.93 -5.73
C TYR A 62 -7.73 -3.11 -6.49
N GLU A 63 -8.57 -2.83 -7.49
CA GLU A 63 -9.13 -3.82 -8.40
C GLU A 63 -8.75 -3.44 -9.83
N GLU A 64 -8.16 -4.38 -10.56
CA GLU A 64 -7.86 -4.23 -11.99
C GLU A 64 -9.09 -4.60 -12.82
N GLU A 65 -9.83 -3.60 -13.31
CA GLU A 65 -10.93 -3.79 -14.25
C GLU A 65 -10.49 -3.47 -15.69
N GLY A 66 -9.73 -4.40 -16.28
CA GLY A 66 -9.23 -4.29 -17.65
C GLY A 66 -7.98 -3.41 -17.76
N ASP A 67 -8.10 -2.24 -18.40
CA ASP A 67 -7.03 -1.20 -18.46
C ASP A 67 -7.21 -0.15 -17.34
N ASP A 68 -8.28 -0.26 -16.55
CA ASP A 68 -8.65 0.69 -15.50
C ASP A 68 -8.32 0.09 -14.13
N LEU A 69 -7.69 0.89 -13.26
CA LEU A 69 -7.35 0.50 -11.90
C LEU A 69 -8.22 1.28 -10.93
N LYS A 70 -9.08 0.58 -10.20
CA LYS A 70 -10.00 1.18 -9.23
C LYS A 70 -9.44 1.05 -7.83
N LEU A 71 -9.21 2.18 -7.18
CA LEU A 71 -8.80 2.26 -5.79
C LEU A 71 -10.04 2.41 -4.89
N TYR A 72 -10.04 1.68 -3.78
CA TYR A 72 -11.08 1.68 -2.76
C TYR A 72 -10.42 1.92 -1.40
N THR A 73 -10.90 2.91 -0.65
CA THR A 73 -10.50 3.11 0.74
C THR A 73 -11.02 1.98 1.61
N ILE A 74 -10.22 1.55 2.59
CA ILE A 74 -10.63 0.57 3.59
C ILE A 74 -11.15 1.34 4.80
N GLU A 75 -12.46 1.44 4.94
CA GLU A 75 -13.10 2.06 6.11
C GLU A 75 -13.55 1.03 7.16
N ASP A 76 -13.57 -0.26 6.79
CA ASP A 76 -14.03 -1.34 7.65
C ASP A 76 -12.93 -1.75 8.64
N GLU A 77 -13.25 -1.73 9.95
CA GLU A 77 -12.32 -2.12 11.01
C GLU A 77 -11.86 -3.58 10.87
N GLU A 78 -12.70 -4.52 10.41
CA GLU A 78 -12.31 -5.92 10.24
C GLU A 78 -11.29 -6.08 9.11
N GLU A 79 -11.50 -5.37 7.98
CA GLU A 79 -10.53 -5.34 6.89
C GLU A 79 -9.23 -4.66 7.30
N TRP A 80 -9.32 -3.53 8.03
CA TRP A 80 -8.15 -2.83 8.54
C TRP A 80 -7.30 -3.73 9.45
N ASN A 81 -7.93 -4.44 10.39
CA ASN A 81 -7.23 -5.37 11.28
C ASN A 81 -6.49 -6.46 10.49
N MET A 82 -7.05 -6.95 9.38
CA MET A 82 -6.39 -7.96 8.54
C MET A 82 -5.13 -7.38 7.86
N VAL A 83 -5.26 -6.16 7.31
CA VAL A 83 -4.14 -5.45 6.68
C VAL A 83 -3.06 -5.17 7.71
N GLU A 84 -3.43 -4.65 8.87
CA GLU A 84 -2.53 -4.31 9.97
C GLU A 84 -1.83 -5.55 10.55
N GLU A 85 -2.53 -6.67 10.73
CA GLU A 85 -1.92 -7.93 11.20
C GLU A 85 -0.87 -8.44 10.20
N THR A 86 -1.21 -8.39 8.91
CA THR A 86 -0.29 -8.77 7.81
C THR A 86 0.93 -7.85 7.78
N PHE A 87 0.71 -6.55 7.92
CA PHE A 87 1.76 -5.54 7.95
C PHE A 87 2.71 -5.72 9.14
N ASN A 88 2.18 -5.83 10.36
CA ASN A 88 2.99 -6.03 11.56
C ASN A 88 3.77 -7.35 11.49
N THR A 89 3.19 -8.40 10.90
CA THR A 89 3.88 -9.67 10.69
C THR A 89 5.05 -9.50 9.72
N LEU A 90 4.83 -8.86 8.57
CA LEU A 90 5.85 -8.68 7.54
C LEU A 90 6.94 -7.68 7.97
N LEU A 91 6.58 -6.58 8.64
CA LEU A 91 7.55 -5.67 9.24
C LEU A 91 8.39 -6.36 10.33
N GLY A 92 7.75 -7.16 11.18
CA GLY A 92 8.45 -7.94 12.19
C GLY A 92 9.47 -8.92 11.56
N GLU A 93 9.12 -9.54 10.43
CA GLU A 93 10.04 -10.39 9.67
C GLU A 93 11.20 -9.58 9.05
N MET A 94 10.95 -8.37 8.53
CA MET A 94 12.00 -7.50 7.98
C MET A 94 12.93 -6.92 9.05
N GLU A 95 12.42 -6.58 10.24
CA GLU A 95 13.24 -6.08 11.36
C GLU A 95 14.09 -7.19 12.02
N GLU A 96 13.73 -8.47 11.90
CA GLU A 96 14.53 -9.59 12.40
C GLU A 96 15.71 -9.98 11.48
N GLU A 97 15.84 -9.41 10.27
CA GLU A 97 16.99 -9.60 9.37
C GLU A 97 18.13 -8.57 9.56
N ASN A 98 18.49 -8.23 10.81
CA ASN A 98 19.66 -7.39 11.12
C ASN A 98 20.57 -7.96 12.24
#